data_AF-A0A524Q3K4-F1
#
_entry.id   AF-A0A524Q3K4-F1
#
_cell.length_a   1.000
_cell.length_b   1.000
_cell.length_c   1.000
_cell.angle_alpha   90.00
_cell.angle_beta   90.00
_cell.angle_gamma   90.00
#
_symmetry.space_group_name_H-M   'P 1'
#
loop_
_entity.id
_entity.type
_entity.pdbx_description
1 polymer ?
#
loop_
_entity_poly.entity_id
_entity_poly.type
_entity_poly.pdbx_seq_one_letter_code
_entity_poly.pdbx_strand_id
1 'polypeptide(L)'
;MGGKRPWWLEGGGMRGIFAAGVLHAFGLASFDPFDIYIGVSAGACNLASHLAVQNDRNFDIMLRYSSTRNFISIRRFIMGGHLMDLDWLWETTIREYRLDLATLFSRLKRRGVDKGSEFARKFTAMEENHGA
;
A
#
# COMPACT_ATOMS: atom_id res chain seq x y z
N MET A 1 -24.88 -11.35 -18.42
CA MET A 1 -24.60 -10.84 -17.06
C MET A 1 -23.10 -10.95 -16.83
N GLY A 2 -22.37 -9.83 -16.86
CA GLY A 2 -20.94 -9.84 -16.51
C GLY A 2 -20.79 -9.93 -14.99
N GLY A 3 -20.18 -11.00 -14.48
CA GLY A 3 -19.91 -11.13 -13.05
C GLY A 3 -18.91 -10.07 -12.59
N LYS A 4 -19.12 -9.52 -11.38
CA LYS A 4 -18.14 -8.61 -10.76
C LYS A 4 -16.85 -9.39 -10.51
N ARG A 5 -15.70 -8.83 -10.91
CA ARG A 5 -14.38 -9.46 -10.72
C ARG A 5 -13.70 -8.89 -9.48
N PRO A 6 -13.60 -9.66 -8.39
CA PRO A 6 -12.88 -9.22 -7.21
C PRO A 6 -11.37 -9.43 -7.36
N TRP A 7 -10.62 -8.57 -6.69
CA TRP A 7 -9.18 -8.70 -6.50
C TRP A 7 -8.87 -8.66 -5.01
N TRP A 8 -8.20 -9.70 -4.52
CA TRP A 8 -7.86 -9.89 -3.11
C TRP A 8 -6.34 -9.86 -2.95
N LEU A 9 -5.87 -8.99 -2.06
CA LEU A 9 -4.45 -8.83 -1.76
C LEU A 9 -4.22 -8.95 -0.26
N GLU A 10 -3.62 -10.06 0.13
CA GLU A 10 -3.20 -10.26 1.51
C GLU A 10 -1.89 -9.53 1.82
N GLY A 11 -1.72 -9.19 3.09
CA GLY A 11 -0.43 -8.78 3.62
C GLY A 11 0.49 -9.99 3.82
N GLY A 12 1.81 -9.77 3.87
CA GLY A 12 2.75 -10.88 3.98
C GLY A 12 4.16 -10.50 4.44
N GLY A 13 4.33 -9.39 5.17
CA GLY A 13 5.66 -8.85 5.49
C GLY A 13 6.49 -8.64 4.22
N MET A 14 7.70 -9.19 4.18
CA MET A 14 8.58 -9.14 3.01
C MET A 14 8.03 -9.88 1.78
N ARG A 15 7.11 -10.85 1.94
CA ARG A 15 6.50 -11.58 0.80
C ARG A 15 5.53 -10.72 -0.01
N GLY A 16 5.16 -9.54 0.50
CA GLY A 16 4.33 -8.58 -0.23
C GLY A 16 4.99 -8.01 -1.49
N ILE A 17 6.31 -8.19 -1.67
CA ILE A 17 7.03 -7.74 -2.88
C ILE A 17 6.49 -8.41 -4.15
N PHE A 18 6.01 -9.65 -4.05
CA PHE A 18 5.37 -10.34 -5.16
C PHE A 18 4.10 -9.62 -5.60
N ALA A 19 3.21 -9.31 -4.65
CA ALA A 19 1.99 -8.55 -4.91
C ALA A 19 2.28 -7.14 -5.45
N ALA A 20 3.31 -6.47 -4.92
CA ALA A 20 3.75 -5.17 -5.42
C ALA A 20 4.25 -5.27 -6.87
N GLY A 21 5.01 -6.31 -7.21
CA GLY A 21 5.48 -6.56 -8.58
C GLY A 21 4.34 -6.87 -9.57
N VAL A 22 3.33 -7.65 -9.15
CA VAL A 22 2.14 -7.92 -9.97
C VAL A 22 1.36 -6.63 -10.26
N LEU A 23 1.12 -5.80 -9.24
CA LEU A 23 0.42 -4.53 -9.44
C LEU A 23 1.22 -3.51 -10.24
N HIS A 24 2.55 -3.52 -10.10
CA HIS A 24 3.44 -2.75 -10.94
C HIS A 24 3.30 -3.14 -12.41
N ALA A 25 3.35 -4.45 -12.71
CA ALA A 25 3.13 -4.97 -14.07
C ALA A 25 1.73 -4.65 -14.61
N PHE A 26 0.69 -4.73 -13.79
CA PHE A 26 -0.67 -4.33 -14.16
C PHE A 26 -0.73 -2.84 -14.52
N GLY A 27 -0.08 -1.99 -13.73
CA GLY A 27 0.08 -0.57 -14.03
C GLY A 27 0.73 -0.30 -15.38
N LEU A 28 1.88 -0.94 -15.65
CA LEU A 28 2.61 -0.81 -16.91
C LEU A 28 1.77 -1.27 -18.12
N ALA A 29 0.96 -2.31 -17.94
CA ALA A 29 0.07 -2.83 -18.98
C ALA A 29 -1.26 -2.07 -19.09
N SER A 30 -1.51 -1.05 -18.26
CA SER A 30 -2.84 -0.40 -18.11
C SER A 30 -3.96 -1.42 -17.87
N PHE A 31 -3.64 -2.52 -17.18
CA PHE A 31 -4.52 -3.64 -16.93
C PHE A 31 -5.20 -3.49 -15.57
N ASP A 32 -6.46 -3.07 -15.58
CA ASP A 32 -7.25 -2.93 -14.35
C ASP A 32 -8.72 -3.34 -14.57
N PRO A 33 -8.98 -4.64 -14.76
CA PRO A 33 -10.31 -5.16 -15.07
C PRO A 33 -11.22 -5.35 -13.85
N PHE A 34 -10.77 -5.00 -12.65
CA PHE A 34 -11.41 -5.38 -11.40
C PHE A 34 -12.50 -4.38 -10.98
N ASP A 35 -13.56 -4.91 -10.37
CA ASP A 35 -14.70 -4.13 -9.87
C ASP A 35 -14.67 -3.98 -8.34
N ILE A 36 -13.97 -4.90 -7.66
CA ILE A 36 -13.90 -4.97 -6.19
C ILE A 36 -12.45 -5.17 -5.78
N TYR A 37 -11.96 -4.37 -4.83
CA TYR A 37 -10.61 -4.48 -4.29
C TYR A 37 -10.69 -4.71 -2.77
N ILE A 38 -10.03 -5.75 -2.29
CA ILE A 38 -9.94 -6.08 -0.87
C ILE A 38 -8.47 -6.25 -0.54
N GLY A 39 -7.98 -5.47 0.43
CA GLY A 39 -6.59 -5.53 0.87
C GLY A 39 -6.45 -5.51 2.37
N VAL A 40 -5.42 -6.19 2.87
CA VAL A 40 -5.05 -6.18 4.29
C VAL A 40 -3.58 -5.82 4.44
N SER A 41 -3.25 -4.94 5.40
CA SER A 41 -1.86 -4.53 5.71
C SER A 41 -1.12 -4.04 4.44
N ALA A 42 0.02 -4.65 4.08
CA ALA A 42 0.77 -4.32 2.87
C ALA A 42 -0.06 -4.45 1.57
N GLY A 43 -1.00 -5.40 1.52
CA GLY A 43 -1.90 -5.56 0.38
C GLY A 43 -2.83 -4.35 0.18
N ALA A 44 -3.23 -3.71 1.28
CA ALA A 44 -4.06 -2.51 1.23
C ALA A 44 -3.26 -1.28 0.76
N CYS A 45 -1.99 -1.16 1.17
CA CYS A 45 -1.07 -0.13 0.68
C CYS A 45 -0.83 -0.29 -0.82
N ASN A 46 -0.56 -1.54 -1.25
CA ASN A 46 -0.41 -1.94 -2.65
C ASN A 46 -1.60 -1.52 -3.51
N LEU A 47 -2.81 -1.80 -3.04
CA LEU A 47 -4.04 -1.35 -3.70
C LEU A 47 -4.19 0.16 -3.74
N ALA A 48 -3.91 0.86 -2.64
CA ALA A 48 -4.04 2.31 -2.57
C ALA A 48 -3.15 2.99 -3.63
N SER A 49 -1.90 2.54 -3.79
CA SER A 49 -1.00 3.11 -4.80
C SER A 49 -1.39 2.71 -6.22
N HIS A 50 -1.87 1.49 -6.45
CA HIS A 50 -2.41 1.10 -7.76
C HIS A 50 -3.62 1.95 -8.17
N LEU A 51 -4.55 2.15 -7.24
CA LEU A 51 -5.73 2.98 -7.45
C LEU A 51 -5.39 4.48 -7.59
N ALA A 52 -4.28 4.93 -7.01
CA ALA A 52 -3.71 6.26 -7.22
C ALA A 52 -2.88 6.38 -8.51
N VAL A 53 -2.77 5.32 -9.32
CA VAL A 53 -1.90 5.27 -10.53
C VAL A 53 -0.41 5.44 -10.21
N GLN A 54 0.00 5.21 -8.97
CA GLN A 54 1.37 5.24 -8.49
C GLN A 54 1.91 3.80 -8.36
N ASN A 55 1.91 3.05 -9.47
CA ASN A 55 2.18 1.62 -9.47
C ASN A 55 3.61 1.25 -9.03
N ASP A 56 4.57 2.15 -9.26
CA ASP A 56 5.98 1.95 -8.94
C ASP A 56 6.25 2.15 -7.44
N ARG A 57 5.38 2.92 -6.75
CA ARG A 57 5.57 3.37 -5.37
C ARG A 57 5.85 2.22 -4.41
N ASN A 58 4.96 1.25 -4.31
CA ASN A 58 5.14 0.19 -3.32
C ASN A 58 6.14 -0.87 -3.75
N PHE A 59 6.36 -1.01 -5.06
CA PHE A 59 7.43 -1.86 -5.57
C PHE A 59 8.79 -1.31 -5.12
N ASP A 60 9.01 0.00 -5.29
CA ASP A 60 10.20 0.70 -4.83
C ASP A 60 10.34 0.68 -3.30
N ILE A 61 9.28 0.98 -2.56
CA ILE A 61 9.30 0.96 -1.09
C ILE A 61 9.70 -0.43 -0.58
N MET A 62 9.11 -1.49 -1.15
CA MET A 62 9.47 -2.84 -0.75
C MET A 62 10.89 -3.19 -1.19
N LEU A 63 11.32 -2.87 -2.41
CA LEU A 63 12.67 -3.17 -2.85
C LEU A 63 13.74 -2.45 -2.01
N ARG A 64 13.49 -1.19 -1.65
CA ARG A 64 14.46 -0.32 -0.99
C ARG A 64 14.46 -0.43 0.52
N TYR A 65 13.32 -0.57 1.18
CA TYR A 65 13.24 -0.49 2.64
C TYR A 65 13.01 -1.83 3.33
N SER A 66 12.36 -2.80 2.68
CA SER A 66 11.96 -4.04 3.35
C SER A 66 13.13 -4.92 3.84
N SER A 67 14.33 -4.72 3.28
CA SER A 67 15.56 -5.41 3.65
C SER A 67 16.59 -4.53 4.39
N THR A 68 16.23 -3.28 4.71
CA THR A 68 17.18 -2.36 5.38
C THR A 68 17.23 -2.62 6.87
N ARG A 69 18.42 -2.41 7.46
CA ARG A 69 18.65 -2.57 8.91
C ARG A 69 17.89 -1.54 9.76
N ASN A 70 17.45 -0.46 9.13
CA ASN A 70 16.59 0.56 9.73
C ASN A 70 15.16 0.03 9.89
N PHE A 71 14.67 -0.73 8.92
CA PHE A 71 13.36 -1.36 8.99
C PHE A 71 13.37 -2.66 9.80
N ILE A 72 14.32 -3.57 9.57
CA ILE A 72 14.45 -4.84 10.31
C ILE A 72 15.71 -4.79 11.16
N SER A 73 15.53 -4.71 12.48
CA SER A 73 16.65 -4.67 13.43
C SER A 73 16.61 -5.84 14.41
N ILE A 74 17.33 -6.90 14.05
CA ILE A 74 17.52 -8.08 14.92
C ILE A 74 18.19 -7.67 16.24
N ARG A 75 19.11 -6.70 16.22
CA ARG A 75 19.77 -6.17 17.43
C ARG A 75 18.77 -5.53 18.38
N ARG A 76 17.80 -4.77 17.86
CA ARG A 76 16.74 -4.13 18.65
C ARG A 76 15.81 -5.18 19.26
N PHE A 77 15.51 -6.24 18.51
CA PHE A 77 14.70 -7.36 18.99
C PHE A 77 15.37 -8.13 20.14
N ILE A 78 16.68 -8.41 20.03
CA ILE A 78 17.44 -9.09 21.09
C ILE A 78 17.53 -8.22 22.36
N MET A 79 17.49 -6.89 22.23
CA MET A 79 17.44 -5.95 23.35
C MET A 79 16.02 -5.72 23.91
N GLY A 80 15.02 -6.49 23.48
CA GLY A 80 13.64 -6.42 23.99
C GLY A 80 12.71 -5.42 23.26
N GLY A 81 13.16 -4.82 22.15
CA GLY A 81 12.35 -3.93 21.32
C GLY A 81 11.66 -4.61 20.13
N HIS A 82 10.95 -3.82 19.31
CA HIS A 82 10.27 -4.35 18.11
C HIS A 82 11.26 -4.74 17.01
N LEU A 83 10.98 -5.87 16.33
CA LEU A 83 11.79 -6.37 15.21
C LEU A 83 11.68 -5.48 13.97
N MET A 84 10.50 -4.92 13.73
CA MET A 84 10.21 -4.01 12.62
C MET A 84 9.97 -2.61 13.15
N ASP A 85 10.62 -1.62 12.55
CA ASP A 85 10.39 -0.20 12.81
C ASP A 85 9.35 0.34 11.82
N LEU A 86 8.06 0.12 12.14
CA LEU A 86 6.96 0.54 11.29
C LEU A 86 6.83 2.07 11.27
N ASP A 87 7.08 2.74 12.39
CA ASP A 87 6.99 4.21 12.48
C ASP A 87 8.03 4.87 11.57
N TRP A 88 9.29 4.40 11.60
CA TRP A 88 10.31 4.88 10.67
C TRP A 88 9.95 4.64 9.20
N LEU A 89 9.38 3.46 8.89
CA LEU A 89 8.94 3.16 7.53
C LEU A 89 7.84 4.14 7.09
N TRP A 90 6.86 4.41 7.95
CA TRP A 90 5.79 5.35 7.65
C TRP A 90 6.31 6.76 7.40
N GLU A 91 7.10 7.32 8.33
CA GLU A 91 7.69 8.65 8.17
C GLU A 91 8.52 8.77 6.89
N THR A 92 9.34 7.76 6.60
CA THR A 92 10.19 7.73 5.41
C THR A 92 9.34 7.65 4.14
N THR A 93 8.32 6.79 4.10
CA THR A 93 7.45 6.65 2.94
C THR A 93 6.55 7.87 2.71
N ILE A 94 6.07 8.54 3.76
CA ILE A 94 5.31 9.80 3.64
C ILE A 94 6.20 10.90 3.04
N ARG A 95 7.47 10.97 3.48
CA ARG A 95 8.42 11.98 3.02
C ARG A 95 8.88 11.74 1.58
N GLU A 96 9.24 10.50 1.24
CA GLU A 96 9.94 10.17 -0.01
C GLU A 96 8.99 9.63 -1.09
N TYR A 97 7.86 9.06 -0.68
CA TYR A 97 6.90 8.37 -1.54
C TYR A 97 5.47 8.73 -1.15
N ARG A 98 5.10 10.02 -1.15
CA ARG A 98 3.77 10.45 -0.71
C ARG A 98 2.66 9.88 -1.61
N LEU A 99 1.59 9.36 -0.99
CA LEU A 99 0.43 8.84 -1.70
C LEU A 99 -0.43 10.00 -2.23
N ASP A 100 -0.81 9.96 -3.51
CA ASP A 100 -1.74 10.92 -4.11
C ASP A 100 -3.19 10.57 -3.74
N LEU A 101 -3.61 11.07 -2.59
CA LEU A 101 -4.97 10.92 -2.07
C LEU A 101 -6.02 11.55 -3.00
N ALA A 102 -5.70 12.66 -3.68
CA ALA A 102 -6.64 13.34 -4.57
C ALA A 102 -6.99 12.46 -5.78
N THR A 103 -5.97 11.87 -6.41
CA THR A 103 -6.16 10.93 -7.52
C THR A 103 -6.88 9.66 -7.05
N LEU A 104 -6.49 9.11 -5.90
CA LEU A 104 -7.12 7.93 -5.30
C LEU A 104 -8.63 8.14 -5.11
N PHE A 105 -9.04 9.19 -4.38
CA PHE A 105 -10.45 9.46 -4.09
C PHE A 105 -11.25 9.80 -5.34
N SER A 106 -10.65 10.53 -6.30
CA SER A 106 -11.29 10.82 -7.57
C SER A 106 -11.58 9.55 -8.39
N ARG A 107 -10.69 8.56 -8.34
CA ARG A 107 -10.87 7.27 -9.01
C ARG A 107 -11.87 6.37 -8.29
N LEU A 108 -11.85 6.33 -6.96
CA LEU A 108 -12.84 5.61 -6.17
C LEU A 108 -14.26 6.13 -6.44
N LYS A 109 -14.44 7.46 -6.47
CA LYS A 109 -15.72 8.09 -6.79
C LYS A 109 -16.21 7.73 -8.19
N ARG A 110 -15.34 7.79 -9.22
CA ARG A 110 -15.68 7.39 -10.60
C ARG A 110 -16.10 5.93 -10.72
N ARG A 111 -15.53 5.05 -9.89
CA ARG A 111 -15.85 3.61 -9.88
C ARG A 111 -17.11 3.27 -9.07
N GLY A 112 -17.85 4.27 -8.57
CA GLY A 112 -19.06 4.04 -7.78
C GLY A 112 -18.78 3.37 -6.43
N VAL A 113 -17.54 3.44 -5.94
CA VAL A 113 -17.15 2.94 -4.62
C VAL A 113 -17.54 3.99 -3.58
N ASP A 114 -18.85 4.19 -3.40
CA ASP A 114 -19.40 5.30 -2.61
C ASP A 114 -19.48 5.00 -1.10
N LYS A 115 -19.21 3.74 -0.69
CA LYS A 115 -19.20 3.30 0.72
C LYS A 115 -18.06 2.36 1.09
N GLY A 116 -17.06 2.24 0.22
CA GLY A 116 -15.94 1.32 0.39
C GLY A 116 -14.63 2.08 0.57
N SER A 117 -14.33 2.45 1.80
CA SER A 117 -13.04 2.15 2.42
C SER A 117 -12.92 2.96 3.70
N GLU A 118 -13.52 2.42 4.77
CA GLU A 118 -13.03 2.70 6.12
C GLU A 118 -11.49 2.60 6.16
N PHE A 119 -10.89 1.74 5.32
CA PHE A 119 -9.47 1.71 5.05
C PHE A 119 -8.87 3.00 4.46
N ALA A 120 -9.41 3.61 3.38
CA ALA A 120 -8.82 4.85 2.86
C ALA A 120 -9.01 5.99 3.84
N ARG A 121 -10.12 6.00 4.61
CA ARG A 121 -10.31 6.95 5.72
C ARG A 121 -9.33 6.70 6.87
N LYS A 122 -9.07 5.45 7.26
CA LYS A 122 -8.09 5.08 8.30
C LYS A 122 -6.65 5.32 7.84
N PHE A 123 -6.34 5.00 6.58
CA PHE A 123 -5.04 5.23 5.95
C PHE A 123 -4.78 6.74 5.81
N THR A 124 -5.78 7.52 5.40
CA THR A 124 -5.70 9.00 5.37
C THR A 124 -5.55 9.57 6.78
N ALA A 125 -6.36 9.13 7.75
CA ALA A 125 -6.23 9.56 9.15
C ALA A 125 -4.89 9.14 9.77
N MET A 126 -4.30 8.02 9.34
CA MET A 126 -2.97 7.58 9.76
C MET A 126 -1.88 8.44 9.11
N GLU A 127 -1.95 8.72 7.81
CA GLU A 127 -1.03 9.66 7.13
C GLU A 127 -1.12 11.09 7.70
N GLU A 128 -2.30 11.53 8.10
CA GLU A 128 -2.53 12.84 8.74
C GLU A 128 -2.00 12.88 10.18
N ASN A 129 -2.18 11.80 10.97
CA ASN A 129 -1.69 11.73 12.36
C ASN A 129 -0.16 11.60 12.47
N HIS A 130 0.52 11.12 11.42
CA HIS A 130 1.98 11.04 11.35
C HIS A 130 2.60 12.13 10.45
N GLY A 131 1.77 13.07 9.96
CA GLY A 131 2.17 14.22 9.18
C GLY A 131 1.96 15.52 9.95
N ALA A 132 2.73 15.72 11.02
CA ALA A 132 2.89 17.01 11.72
C ALA A 132 4.37 17.30 11.94
#